data_AF-A0A3A5A5K5-F1
#
_entry.id   AF-A0A3A5A5K5-F1
#
_cell.length_a   1.000
_cell.length_b   1.000
_cell.length_c   1.000
_cell.angle_alpha   90.00
_cell.angle_beta   90.00
_cell.angle_gamma   90.00
#
_symmetry.space_group_name_H-M   'P 1'
#
loop_
_entity.id
_entity.type
_entity.pdbx_description
1 polymer ?
#
loop_
_entity_poly.entity_id
_entity_poly.type
_entity_poly.pdbx_seq_one_letter_code
_entity_poly.pdbx_strand_id
1 'polypeptide(L)'
;MISSSTEKREIRRFGAIAICVFGTLLAVSLWREKIFLSLFFGILSVLGISFLLLPVQSKPLYEAWIRITHLIGRITTTLALVLAYYLVITPTALLKRFFGGRPISLSPDPEASSYWVTRSEPAQPWERFTKRY
;
A
#
# COMPACT_ATOMS: atom_id res chain seq x y z
N MET A 1 13.33 8.22 17.58
CA MET A 1 14.46 7.40 18.06
C MET A 1 14.00 5.95 18.13
N ILE A 2 14.30 5.14 17.12
CA ILE A 2 13.99 3.70 17.12
C ILE A 2 15.11 3.02 17.91
N SER A 3 14.74 2.20 18.90
CA SER A 3 15.71 1.53 19.76
C SER A 3 16.59 0.56 18.96
N SER A 4 17.90 0.59 19.20
CA SER A 4 18.90 -0.22 18.48
C SER A 4 18.67 -1.74 18.54
N SER A 5 17.87 -2.19 19.50
CA SER A 5 17.41 -3.59 19.63
C SER A 5 16.35 -3.98 18.60
N THR A 6 15.48 -3.04 18.21
CA THR A 6 14.43 -3.25 17.20
C THR A 6 15.06 -3.46 15.82
N GLU A 7 16.04 -2.62 15.46
CA GLU A 7 16.78 -2.74 14.19
C GLU A 7 17.44 -4.12 14.02
N LYS A 8 18.11 -4.64 15.06
CA LYS A 8 18.77 -5.96 15.01
C LYS A 8 17.77 -7.12 14.86
N ARG A 9 16.54 -6.96 15.34
CA ARG A 9 15.48 -7.97 15.20
C ARG A 9 14.87 -7.93 13.79
N GLU A 10 14.65 -6.75 13.25
CA GLU A 10 14.13 -6.54 11.90
C GLU A 10 15.11 -7.05 10.82
N ILE A 11 16.41 -6.76 10.97
CA ILE A 11 17.45 -7.30 10.05
C ILE A 11 17.46 -8.84 10.06
N ARG A 12 17.34 -9.47 11.23
CA ARG A 12 17.28 -10.94 11.35
C ARG A 12 16.00 -11.53 10.73
N ARG A 13 14.87 -10.87 10.89
CA ARG A 13 13.60 -11.26 10.24
C ARG A 13 13.71 -11.16 8.73
N PHE A 14 14.29 -10.08 8.21
CA PHE A 14 14.56 -9.92 6.79
C PHE A 14 15.45 -11.04 6.25
N GLY A 15 16.56 -11.36 6.95
CA GLY A 15 17.42 -12.48 6.61
C GLY A 15 16.69 -13.84 6.62
N ALA A 16 15.83 -14.10 7.61
CA ALA A 16 15.04 -15.32 7.68
C ALA A 16 14.05 -15.44 6.51
N ILE A 17 13.35 -14.36 6.16
CA ILE A 17 12.45 -14.32 5.00
C ILE A 17 13.24 -14.55 3.70
N ALA A 18 14.39 -13.88 3.55
CA ALA A 18 15.26 -14.05 2.40
C ALA A 18 15.74 -15.51 2.25
N ILE A 19 16.17 -16.16 3.33
CA ILE A 19 16.56 -17.58 3.31
C ILE A 19 15.38 -18.47 2.95
N CYS A 20 14.19 -18.23 3.52
CA CYS A 20 13.01 -19.03 3.18
C CYS A 20 12.65 -18.89 1.69
N VAL A 21 12.63 -17.66 1.16
CA VAL A 21 12.24 -17.41 -0.23
C VAL A 21 13.32 -17.86 -1.20
N PHE A 22 14.58 -17.48 -0.99
CA PHE A 22 15.67 -17.86 -1.89
C PHE A 22 16.05 -19.34 -1.75
N GLY A 23 15.96 -19.92 -0.56
CA GLY A 23 16.20 -21.35 -0.33
C GLY A 23 15.14 -22.23 -0.98
N THR A 24 13.86 -21.83 -0.94
CA THR A 24 12.80 -22.56 -1.68
C THR A 24 12.96 -22.42 -3.19
N LEU A 25 13.31 -21.23 -3.70
CA LEU A 25 13.61 -21.03 -5.12
C LEU A 25 14.84 -21.83 -5.59
N LEU A 26 15.87 -21.96 -4.76
CA LEU A 26 17.04 -22.79 -5.02
C LEU A 26 16.66 -24.27 -5.10
N ALA A 27 15.86 -24.77 -4.16
CA ALA A 27 15.36 -26.15 -4.18
C ALA A 27 14.54 -26.45 -5.46
N VAL A 28 13.66 -25.53 -5.86
CA VAL A 28 12.88 -25.65 -7.11
C VAL A 28 13.78 -25.56 -8.34
N SER A 29 14.82 -24.73 -8.31
CA SER A 29 15.75 -24.57 -9.42
C SER A 29 16.67 -25.78 -9.61
N LEU A 30 17.09 -26.43 -8.51
CA LEU A 30 17.80 -27.71 -8.54
C LEU A 30 16.94 -28.80 -9.16
N TRP A 31 15.64 -28.80 -8.83
CA TRP A 31 14.70 -29.77 -9.40
C TRP A 31 14.46 -29.58 -10.90
N ARG A 32 14.76 -28.40 -11.46
CA ARG A 32 14.64 -28.11 -12.90
C ARG A 32 15.96 -28.20 -13.68
N GLU A 33 17.05 -28.67 -13.06
CA GLU A 33 18.36 -28.90 -13.71
C GLU A 33 18.93 -27.67 -14.47
N LYS A 34 18.51 -26.46 -14.08
CA LYS A 34 19.05 -25.22 -14.66
C LYS A 34 20.25 -24.75 -13.85
N ILE A 35 21.45 -25.16 -14.27
CA ILE A 35 22.74 -24.86 -13.61
C ILE A 35 22.92 -23.35 -13.33
N PHE A 36 22.59 -22.49 -14.30
CA PHE A 36 22.70 -21.03 -14.14
C PHE A 36 21.77 -20.46 -13.07
N LEU A 37 20.51 -20.91 -13.03
CA LEU A 37 19.55 -20.45 -12.01
C LEU A 37 19.93 -20.99 -10.63
N SER A 38 20.42 -22.23 -10.55
CA SER A 38 20.81 -22.85 -9.29
C SER A 38 22.01 -22.14 -8.64
N LEU A 39 23.02 -21.75 -9.43
CA LEU A 39 24.16 -20.96 -8.95
C LEU A 39 23.71 -19.58 -8.48
N PHE A 40 22.85 -18.91 -9.24
CA PHE A 40 22.34 -17.58 -8.91
C PHE A 40 21.53 -17.59 -7.60
N PHE A 41 20.60 -18.52 -7.43
CA PHE A 41 19.83 -18.68 -6.19
C PHE A 41 20.69 -19.20 -5.02
N GLY A 42 21.73 -20.00 -5.30
CA GLY A 42 22.76 -20.42 -4.35
C GLY A 42 23.50 -19.25 -3.72
N ILE A 43 24.03 -18.35 -4.55
CA ILE A 43 24.73 -17.15 -4.11
C ILE A 43 23.79 -16.26 -3.29
N LEU A 44 22.53 -16.11 -3.72
CA LEU A 44 21.52 -15.32 -3.02
C LEU A 44 21.13 -15.91 -1.65
N SER A 45 21.09 -17.24 -1.54
CA SER A 45 20.82 -17.94 -0.28
C SER A 45 21.99 -17.80 0.70
N VAL A 46 23.24 -17.90 0.22
CA VAL A 46 24.45 -17.65 1.03
C VAL A 46 24.50 -16.18 1.48
N LEU A 47 24.09 -15.25 0.61
CA LEU A 47 23.96 -13.85 0.97
C LEU A 47 22.89 -13.65 2.07
N GLY A 48 21.75 -14.34 1.99
CA GLY A 48 20.72 -14.36 3.04
C GLY A 48 21.24 -14.90 4.39
N ILE A 49 22.09 -15.92 4.37
CA ILE A 49 22.78 -16.44 5.57
C ILE A 49 23.76 -15.40 6.14
N SER A 50 24.49 -14.69 5.28
CA SER A 50 25.37 -13.59 5.70
C SER A 50 24.61 -12.45 6.39
N PHE A 51 23.41 -12.11 5.92
CA PHE A 51 22.49 -11.17 6.60
C PHE A 51 22.05 -11.64 7.98
N LEU A 52 21.95 -12.96 8.20
CA LEU A 52 21.56 -13.56 9.48
C LEU A 52 22.71 -13.55 10.50
N LEU A 53 23.94 -13.84 10.04
CA LEU A 53 25.12 -14.02 10.90
C LEU A 53 25.86 -12.71 11.20
N LEU A 54 25.87 -11.74 10.28
CA LEU A 54 26.59 -10.47 10.43
C LEU A 54 25.64 -9.27 10.29
N PRO A 55 24.78 -9.02 11.30
CA PRO A 55 23.81 -7.92 11.27
C PRO A 55 24.44 -6.53 11.38
N VAL A 56 25.71 -6.40 11.80
CA VAL A 56 26.35 -5.10 12.04
C VAL A 56 26.90 -4.47 10.76
N GLN A 57 27.49 -5.28 9.88
CA GLN A 57 28.06 -4.81 8.60
C GLN A 57 26.99 -4.65 7.50
N SER A 58 25.87 -5.36 7.63
CA SER A 58 24.76 -5.34 6.67
C SER A 58 23.71 -4.25 6.93
N LYS A 59 23.81 -3.52 8.05
CA LYS A 59 22.97 -2.35 8.40
C LYS A 59 22.85 -1.30 7.28
N PRO A 60 23.95 -0.73 6.74
CA PRO A 60 23.84 0.34 5.74
C PRO A 60 23.18 -0.17 4.45
N LEU A 61 23.40 -1.43 4.09
CA LEU A 61 22.79 -2.06 2.91
C LEU A 61 21.28 -2.27 3.13
N TYR A 62 20.87 -2.74 4.31
CA TYR A 62 19.46 -2.88 4.67
C TYR A 62 18.73 -1.53 4.65
N GLU A 63 19.32 -0.47 5.21
CA GLU A 63 18.70 0.85 5.18
C GLU A 63 18.57 1.41 3.76
N ALA A 64 19.59 1.26 2.92
CA ALA A 64 19.54 1.67 1.52
C ALA A 64 18.43 0.91 0.77
N TRP A 65 18.33 -0.41 0.98
CA TRP A 65 17.27 -1.23 0.42
C TRP A 65 15.88 -0.78 0.87
N ILE A 66 15.68 -0.54 2.18
CA ILE A 66 14.40 -0.08 2.71
C ILE A 66 14.00 1.27 2.10
N ARG A 67 14.94 2.22 1.94
CA ARG A 67 14.64 3.50 1.26
C ARG A 67 14.18 3.30 -0.17
N ILE A 68 14.82 2.39 -0.92
CA ILE A 68 14.42 2.06 -2.29
C ILE A 68 13.03 1.42 -2.31
N THR A 69 12.79 0.41 -1.46
CA THR A 69 11.47 -0.25 -1.39
C THR A 69 10.36 0.73 -1.01
N HIS A 70 10.63 1.69 -0.12
CA HIS A 70 9.68 2.72 0.27
C HIS A 70 9.38 3.69 -0.89
N LEU A 71 10.40 4.08 -1.67
CA LEU A 71 10.21 4.91 -2.86
C LEU A 71 9.35 4.18 -3.90
N ILE A 72 9.65 2.90 -4.16
CA ILE A 72 8.87 2.06 -5.07
C ILE A 72 7.43 1.95 -4.57
N GLY A 73 7.23 1.64 -3.29
CA GLY A 73 5.90 1.52 -2.68
C GLY A 73 5.08 2.80 -2.80
N ARG A 74 5.71 3.97 -2.63
CA ARG A 74 5.06 5.27 -2.83
C ARG A 74 4.61 5.45 -4.28
N ILE A 75 5.46 5.10 -5.24
CA ILE A 75 5.14 5.17 -6.67
C ILE A 75 3.98 4.22 -7.00
N THR A 76 4.06 2.96 -6.56
CA THR A 76 3.01 1.96 -6.79
C THR A 76 1.67 2.38 -6.19
N THR A 77 1.68 2.89 -4.96
CA THR A 77 0.45 3.36 -4.30
C THR A 77 -0.15 4.56 -5.03
N THR A 78 0.70 5.52 -5.40
CA THR A 78 0.26 6.70 -6.17
C THR A 78 -0.30 6.29 -7.52
N LEU A 79 0.38 5.39 -8.23
CA LEU A 79 -0.06 4.88 -9.52
C LEU A 79 -1.38 4.11 -9.41
N ALA A 80 -1.53 3.25 -8.40
CA ALA A 80 -2.77 2.53 -8.14
C ALA A 80 -3.94 3.49 -7.87
N LEU A 81 -3.72 4.53 -7.06
CA LEU A 81 -4.73 5.56 -6.79
C LEU A 81 -5.09 6.36 -8.04
N VAL A 82 -4.10 6.77 -8.83
CA VAL A 82 -4.31 7.47 -10.11
C VAL A 82 -5.12 6.61 -11.06
N LEU A 83 -4.75 5.34 -11.23
CA LEU A 83 -5.49 4.41 -12.08
C LEU A 83 -6.92 4.20 -11.58
N ALA A 84 -7.12 3.98 -10.27
CA ALA A 84 -8.46 3.85 -9.71
C ALA A 84 -9.31 5.11 -9.94
N TYR A 85 -8.72 6.29 -9.76
CA TYR A 85 -9.41 7.56 -9.97
C TYR A 85 -9.81 7.75 -11.45
N TYR A 86 -8.89 7.53 -12.38
CA TYR A 86 -9.16 7.79 -13.81
C TYR A 86 -9.92 6.67 -14.52
N LEU A 87 -9.76 5.41 -14.10
CA LEU A 87 -10.41 4.27 -14.75
C LEU A 87 -11.73 3.86 -14.10
N VAL A 88 -11.95 4.19 -12.82
CA VAL A 88 -13.17 3.79 -12.11
C VAL A 88 -13.98 5.02 -11.71
N ILE A 89 -13.42 5.92 -10.91
CA ILE A 89 -14.19 7.03 -10.32
C ILE A 89 -14.64 8.02 -11.39
N THR A 90 -13.71 8.48 -12.23
CA THR A 90 -13.97 9.48 -13.28
C THR A 90 -15.00 9.01 -14.31
N PRO A 91 -14.90 7.80 -14.90
CA PRO A 91 -15.91 7.32 -15.82
C PRO A 91 -17.25 7.10 -15.13
N THR A 92 -17.27 6.60 -13.89
CA THR A 92 -18.52 6.46 -13.13
C THR A 92 -19.20 7.83 -12.93
N ALA A 93 -18.43 8.87 -12.62
CA ALA A 93 -18.95 10.23 -12.49
C ALA A 93 -19.45 10.81 -13.83
N LEU A 94 -18.75 10.53 -14.93
CA LEU A 94 -19.17 10.92 -16.28
C LEU A 94 -20.46 10.19 -16.69
N LEU A 95 -20.54 8.87 -16.50
CA LEU A 95 -21.76 8.10 -16.74
C LEU A 95 -22.92 8.66 -15.93
N LYS A 96 -22.72 8.94 -14.64
CA LYS A 96 -23.75 9.58 -13.81
C LYS A 96 -24.19 10.94 -14.38
N ARG A 97 -23.25 11.74 -14.88
CA ARG A 97 -23.56 13.04 -15.50
C ARG A 97 -24.37 12.90 -16.79
N PHE A 98 -24.11 11.87 -17.60
CA PHE A 98 -24.86 11.64 -18.84
C PHE A 98 -26.24 11.01 -18.60
N PHE A 99 -26.37 10.05 -17.68
CA PHE A 99 -27.60 9.28 -17.48
C PHE A 99 -28.48 9.76 -16.31
N GLY A 100 -27.88 10.31 -15.25
CA GLY A 100 -28.57 10.57 -13.97
C GLY A 100 -28.78 12.04 -13.60
N GLY A 101 -28.40 12.98 -14.47
CA GLY A 101 -28.49 14.42 -14.21
C GLY A 101 -27.56 14.92 -13.08
N ARG A 102 -27.60 16.23 -12.81
CA ARG A 102 -26.84 16.82 -11.69
C ARG A 102 -27.68 16.70 -10.42
N PRO A 103 -27.20 16.02 -9.36
CA PRO A 103 -27.98 15.84 -8.12
C PRO A 103 -28.20 17.13 -7.34
N ILE A 104 -27.43 18.19 -7.62
CA ILE A 104 -27.56 19.51 -7.01
C ILE A 104 -27.51 20.54 -8.14
N SER A 105 -28.46 21.46 -8.16
CA SER A 105 -28.38 22.65 -9.01
C SER A 105 -27.25 23.53 -8.48
N LEU A 106 -26.17 23.63 -9.24
CA LEU A 106 -25.03 24.52 -8.93
C LEU A 106 -25.24 25.93 -9.49
N SER A 107 -26.30 26.13 -10.27
CA SER A 107 -26.69 27.44 -10.78
C SER A 107 -27.46 28.18 -9.69
N PRO A 108 -27.05 29.41 -9.33
CA PRO A 108 -27.87 30.27 -8.48
C PRO A 108 -29.22 30.48 -9.16
N ASP A 109 -30.29 30.16 -8.46
CA ASP A 109 -31.65 30.44 -8.88
C ASP A 109 -32.04 31.84 -8.38
N PRO A 110 -32.18 32.84 -9.28
CA PRO A 110 -32.52 34.21 -8.90
C PRO A 110 -33.99 34.35 -8.44
N GLU A 111 -34.85 33.37 -8.73
CA GLU A 111 -36.26 33.34 -8.30
C GLU A 111 -36.44 32.66 -6.93
N ALA A 112 -35.41 31.97 -6.43
CA ALA A 112 -35.48 31.26 -5.17
C ALA A 112 -35.37 32.22 -3.98
N SER A 113 -36.45 32.33 -3.19
CA SER A 113 -36.48 33.11 -1.95
C SER A 113 -35.55 32.54 -0.86
N SER A 114 -35.25 31.24 -0.92
CA SER A 114 -34.39 30.56 0.04
C SER A 114 -33.89 29.21 -0.50
N TYR A 115 -32.60 28.90 -0.33
CA TYR A 115 -32.05 27.57 -0.61
C TYR A 115 -32.26 26.57 0.54
N TRP A 116 -32.91 27.01 1.63
CA TRP A 116 -33.20 26.16 2.77
C TRP A 116 -34.27 25.12 2.39
N VAL A 117 -33.86 23.86 2.32
CA VAL A 117 -34.78 22.74 2.16
C VAL A 117 -35.46 22.47 3.49
N THR A 118 -36.77 22.69 3.57
CA THR A 118 -37.59 22.32 4.73
C THR A 118 -37.54 20.81 4.93
N ARG A 119 -37.04 20.39 6.09
CA ARG A 119 -37.08 18.97 6.48
C ARG A 119 -38.44 18.67 7.09
N SER A 120 -39.07 17.60 6.64
CA SER A 120 -40.30 17.08 7.25
C SER A 120 -40.04 16.41 8.60
N GLU A 121 -38.81 15.95 8.84
CA GLU A 121 -38.41 15.29 10.07
C GLU A 121 -38.07 16.30 11.18
N PRO A 122 -38.56 16.08 12.42
CA PRO A 122 -38.20 16.91 13.55
C PRO A 122 -36.69 16.78 13.87
N ALA A 123 -36.14 17.81 14.51
CA ALA A 123 -34.75 17.82 14.94
C ALA A 123 -34.46 16.58 15.79
N GLN A 124 -33.41 15.84 15.41
CA GLN A 124 -33.05 14.59 16.07
C GLN A 124 -32.60 14.89 17.52
N PRO A 125 -33.07 14.12 18.52
CA PRO A 125 -32.68 14.33 19.92
C PRO A 125 -31.17 14.14 20.13
N TRP A 126 -30.60 14.91 21.07
CA TRP A 126 -29.18 14.90 21.39
C TRP A 126 -28.63 13.50 21.74
N GLU A 127 -29.48 12.65 22.31
CA GLU A 127 -29.18 11.27 22.72
C GLU A 127 -28.69 10.40 21.55
N ARG A 128 -29.15 10.65 20.32
CA ARG A 128 -28.78 9.87 19.12
C ARG A 128 -27.32 10.06 18.70
N PHE A 129 -26.65 11.12 19.17
CA PHE A 129 -25.26 11.42 18.83
C PHE A 129 -24.24 10.72 19.74
N THR A 130 -24.67 10.21 20.90
CA THR A 130 -23.76 9.59 21.89
C THR A 130 -23.19 8.23 21.46
N LYS A 131 -23.83 7.53 20.50
CA LYS A 131 -23.45 6.17 20.07
C LYS A 131 -22.52 6.10 18.84
N ARG A 132 -21.89 7.21 18.45
CA ARG A 132 -21.07 7.27 17.22
C ARG A 132 -19.55 7.21 17.44
N TYR A 133 -19.09 6.97 18.66
CA TYR A 133 -17.69 6.78 19.00
C TYR A 133 -17.47 5.41 19.62
#